data_AF-A0AAW5TPR9-F1
#
_entry.id   AF-A0AAW5TPR9-F1
#
_cell.length_a   1.000
_cell.length_b   1.000
_cell.length_c   1.000
_cell.angle_alpha   90.00
_cell.angle_beta   90.00
_cell.angle_gamma   90.00
#
_symmetry.space_group_name_H-M   'P 1'
#
loop_
_entity.id
_entity.type
_entity.pdbx_description
1 polymer ?
#
loop_
_entity_poly.entity_id
_entity_poly.type
_entity_poly.pdbx_seq_one_letter_code
_entity_poly.pdbx_strand_id
1 'polypeptide(L)' 'MRKVLIELLKERNITEYKLSKMTGISTGTLSDFRTGKTKALSFENFEKIADALDISLDLFRTNKKSKLN' A
#
# COMPACT_ATOMS: atom_id res chain seq x y z
N MET A 1 -7.11 -2.89 2.68
CA MET A 1 -6.23 -1.81 2.19
C MET A 1 -5.09 -1.47 3.16
N ARG A 2 -5.26 -0.66 4.22
CA ARG A 2 -4.14 -0.25 5.11
C ARG A 2 -3.31 -1.41 5.68
N LYS A 3 -3.98 -2.44 6.20
CA LYS A 3 -3.31 -3.61 6.80
C LYS A 3 -2.39 -4.34 5.81
N VAL A 4 -2.88 -4.58 4.59
CA VAL A 4 -2.15 -5.25 3.51
C VAL A 4 -0.84 -4.53 3.21
N LEU A 5 -0.88 -3.19 3.08
CA LEU A 5 0.34 -2.41 2.87
C LEU A 5 1.34 -2.57 4.02
N ILE A 6 0.87 -2.47 5.27
CA ILE A 6 1.75 -2.60 6.45
C ILE A 6 2.40 -3.98 6.53
N GLU A 7 1.65 -5.04 6.21
CA GLU A 7 2.16 -6.41 6.19
C GLU A 7 3.21 -6.60 5.10
N LEU A 8 2.94 -6.14 3.87
CA LEU A 8 3.90 -6.17 2.77
C LEU A 8 5.20 -5.44 3.11
N LEU A 9 5.10 -4.25 3.72
CA LEU A 9 6.28 -3.48 4.15
C LEU A 9 7.09 -4.22 5.22
N LYS A 10 6.42 -4.90 6.16
CA LYS A 10 7.09 -5.72 7.18
C LYS A 10 7.77 -6.95 6.56
N GLU A 11 7.06 -7.69 5.72
CA GLU A 11 7.56 -8.90 5.05
C GLU A 11 8.76 -8.60 4.16
N ARG A 12 8.73 -7.46 3.44
CA ARG A 12 9.81 -7.02 2.55
C ARG A 12 10.88 -6.19 3.26
N ASN A 13 10.75 -5.95 4.56
CA ASN A 13 11.63 -5.07 5.35
C ASN A 13 11.81 -3.67 4.71
N ILE A 14 10.72 -3.10 4.16
CA ILE A 14 10.71 -1.79 3.50
C ILE A 14 10.25 -0.74 4.51
N THR A 15 11.06 0.30 4.69
CA THR A 15 10.70 1.46 5.51
C THR A 15 9.84 2.45 4.73
N GLU A 16 9.10 3.32 5.43
CA GLU A 16 8.31 4.40 4.79
C GLU A 16 9.18 5.32 3.94
N TYR A 17 10.42 5.56 4.37
CA TYR A 17 11.42 6.31 3.61
C TYR A 17 11.77 5.62 2.29
N LYS A 18 12.04 4.30 2.34
CA LYS A 18 12.36 3.53 1.14
C LYS A 18 11.16 3.46 0.20
N LEU A 19 9.96 3.23 0.73
CA LEU A 19 8.72 3.26 -0.05
C LEU A 19 8.49 4.62 -0.70
N SER A 20 8.77 5.72 0.02
CA SER A 20 8.69 7.08 -0.53
C SER A 20 9.63 7.27 -1.71
N LYS A 21 10.88 6.77 -1.61
CA LYS A 21 11.85 6.83 -2.72
C LYS A 21 11.44 5.98 -3.93
N MET A 22 10.82 4.82 -3.70
CA MET A 22 10.40 3.91 -4.77
C MET A 22 9.14 4.42 -5.50
N THR A 23 8.19 5.00 -4.76
CA THR A 23 6.88 5.41 -5.28
C THR A 23 6.81 6.87 -5.68
N GLY A 24 7.76 7.70 -5.22
CA GLY A 24 7.68 9.16 -5.32
C GLY A 24 6.63 9.79 -4.40
N ILE A 25 5.93 9.01 -3.58
CA ILE A 25 4.93 9.51 -2.62
C ILE A 25 5.66 10.10 -1.42
N SER A 26 5.18 11.23 -0.89
CA SER A 26 5.81 11.84 0.29
C SER A 26 5.74 10.91 1.51
N THR A 27 6.80 10.93 2.33
CA THR A 27 6.82 10.19 3.62
C THR A 27 5.68 10.62 4.54
N GLY A 28 5.27 11.89 4.50
CA GLY A 28 4.12 12.41 5.25
C GLY A 28 2.81 11.74 4.85
N THR A 29 2.55 11.59 3.54
CA THR A 29 1.37 10.89 3.02
C THR A 29 1.34 9.43 3.45
N LEU A 30 2.50 8.74 3.38
CA LEU A 30 2.63 7.35 3.81
C LEU A 30 2.42 7.20 5.33
N SER A 31 2.98 8.11 6.13
CA SER A 31 2.80 8.14 7.58
C SER A 31 1.35 8.41 7.97
N ASP A 32 0.70 9.38 7.34
CA ASP A 32 -0.71 9.69 7.56
C ASP A 32 -1.61 8.48 7.22
N PHE A 33 -1.28 7.75 6.16
CA PHE A 33 -1.96 6.50 5.82
C PHE A 33 -1.71 5.37 6.82
N ARG A 34 -0.46 5.21 7.30
CA ARG A 34 -0.09 4.19 8.30
C ARG A 34 -0.77 4.44 9.65
N THR A 35 -0.70 5.68 10.13
CA THR A 35 -1.31 6.12 11.40
C THR A 35 -2.84 6.13 11.34
N GLY A 36 -3.43 6.16 10.14
CA GLY A 36 -4.87 6.14 9.93
C GLY A 36 -5.52 7.52 9.89
N LYS A 37 -4.71 8.59 9.90
CA LYS A 37 -5.16 9.96 9.64
C LYS A 37 -5.75 10.09 8.23
N THR A 38 -5.15 9.40 7.25
CA THR A 38 -5.70 9.23 5.91
C THR A 38 -6.29 7.83 5.78
N LYS A 39 -7.60 7.74 5.53
CA LYS A 39 -8.31 6.44 5.42
C LYS A 39 -8.02 5.70 4.11
N ALA A 40 -7.75 6.43 3.02
CA ALA A 40 -7.50 5.88 1.69
C ALA A 40 -6.55 6.79 0.90
N LEU A 41 -5.67 6.19 0.11
CA LEU A 41 -4.86 6.90 -0.89
C LEU A 41 -5.66 7.03 -2.20
N SER A 42 -5.25 7.95 -3.07
CA SER A 42 -5.76 8.03 -4.43
C SER A 42 -5.39 6.77 -5.23
N PHE A 43 -6.14 6.51 -6.30
CA PHE A 43 -5.88 5.38 -7.20
C PHE A 43 -4.46 5.43 -7.78
N GLU A 44 -4.02 6.60 -8.26
CA GLU A 44 -2.65 6.83 -8.75
C GLU A 44 -1.57 6.46 -7.72
N ASN A 45 -1.78 6.79 -6.45
CA ASN A 45 -0.84 6.42 -5.39
C ASN A 45 -0.85 4.91 -5.13
N PHE A 46 -1.99 4.25 -5.28
CA PHE A 46 -2.06 2.79 -5.19
C PHE A 46 -1.34 2.12 -6.36
N GLU A 47 -1.49 2.63 -7.59
CA GLU A 47 -0.76 2.14 -8.76
C GLU A 47 0.76 2.27 -8.54
N LYS A 48 1.23 3.44 -8.13
CA LYS A 48 2.67 3.65 -7.80
C LYS A 48 3.17 2.68 -6.74
N ILE A 49 2.37 2.40 -5.71
CA ILE A 49 2.73 1.44 -4.65
C ILE A 49 2.76 0.01 -5.20
N ALA A 50 1.78 -0.37 -6.02
CA ALA A 50 1.70 -1.69 -6.62
C ALA A 50 2.90 -1.94 -7.56
N ASP A 51 3.20 -0.98 -8.43
CA ASP A 51 4.34 -1.01 -9.34
C ASP A 51 5.68 -1.05 -8.56
N ALA A 52 5.82 -0.23 -7.53
CA ALA A 52 7.04 -0.20 -6.70
C ALA A 52 7.27 -1.50 -5.94
N LEU A 53 6.20 -2.18 -5.51
CA LEU A 53 6.29 -3.42 -4.76
C LEU A 53 6.26 -4.66 -5.67
N ASP A 54 6.11 -4.48 -6.98
CA ASP A 54 5.93 -5.53 -7.99
C ASP A 54 4.80 -6.50 -7.62
N ILE A 55 3.62 -5.93 -7.32
CA ILE A 55 2.42 -6.66 -6.92
C ILE A 55 1.20 -6.22 -7.72
N SER A 56 0.20 -7.09 -7.83
CA SER A 56 -1.08 -6.69 -8.42
C SER A 56 -1.83 -5.73 -7.49
N LEU A 57 -2.39 -4.66 -8.08
CA LEU A 57 -3.31 -3.73 -7.43
C LEU A 57 -4.53 -4.45 -6.80
N ASP A 58 -4.88 -5.63 -7.33
CA ASP A 58 -5.96 -6.48 -6.81
C ASP A 58 -5.74 -6.92 -5.35
N LEU A 59 -4.50 -6.96 -4.86
CA LEU A 59 -4.22 -7.25 -3.45
C LEU A 59 -4.77 -6.17 -2.50
N PHE A 60 -4.87 -4.93 -2.98
CA PHE A 60 -5.47 -3.84 -2.22
C PHE A 60 -7.00 -3.86 -2.32
N ARG A 61 -7.56 -4.41 -3.41
CA ARG A 61 -8.99 -4.60 -3.56
C ARG A 61 -9.43 -5.60 -2.50
N THR A 62 -10.29 -5.16 -1.58
CA THR A 62 -10.93 -6.03 -0.59
C THR A 62 -11.84 -7.00 -1.35
N ASN A 63 -11.29 -8.07 -1.90
CA ASN A 63 -12.08 -9.19 -2.32
C ASN A 63 -12.78 -9.69 -1.05
N LYS A 64 -14.10 -9.39 -0.95
CA LYS A 64 -15.02 -10.43 -0.50
C LYS A 64 -14.53 -11.68 -1.21
N LYS A 65 -13.90 -12.61 -0.49
CA LYS A 65 -13.61 -13.93 -1.03
C LYS A 65 -14.94 -14.41 -1.61
N SER A 66 -15.08 -14.38 -2.93
CA SER A 66 -15.98 -15.29 -3.58
C SER A 66 -15.44 -16.64 -3.17
N LYS A 67 -16.16 -17.30 -2.24
CA LYS A 67 -16.12 -18.75 -2.13
C LYS A 67 -16.49 -19.22 -3.54
N LEU A 68 -15.48 -19.58 -4.33
CA LEU A 68 -15.69 -20.54 -5.40
C LEU A 68 -15.64 -21.90 -4.69
N ASN A 69 -16.80 -22.28 -4.15
CA ASN A 69 -17.14 -23.65 -3.77
C ASN A 69 -18.37 -24.00 -4.60
#